data_AF-E3MQN5-F1
#
_entry.id   AF-E3MQN5-F1
#
_cell.length_a   1.000
_cell.length_b   1.000
_cell.length_c   1.000
_cell.angle_alpha   90.00
_cell.angle_beta   90.00
_cell.angle_gamma   90.00
#
_symmetry.space_group_name_H-M   'P 1'
#
loop_
_entity.id
_entity.type
_entity.pdbx_description
1 polymer ?
#
loop_
_entity_poly.entity_id
_entity_poly.type
_entity_poly.pdbx_seq_one_letter_code
_entity_poly.pdbx_strand_id
1 'polypeptide(L)'
;MTSCAIIKSREDQQLEDCVKWVRLFLNDFSETDVFNDAGFLDFSDEKSLAWDKHGTMLNYEKVRSVGVCVYRDPWPFHAQQGNLRDCWLIAAMMTIAKRRKLMEWILPWNDFSLKHGLFFVRSSGYLMTISTPKVPDRTRFDEKNLGTGHGYSILDTGIHEGHRLVLIGSTNKKRWNGKWSELLVYNEEMTKTWNESRMKKVNRRFFWMEIDDVCQWFNGLVVCKYREGWNELRTGRCQWKDRKQERAIRIRIKERIRMTVKLIVDYGCEDTKDIVSFLGIGLINIHTINKDNKPESIVFSHSVVMTFFEKQGQEIEESDPFYLETGEYLIVFNNLFDTCVFDYELILRSPTPMNNISYEYQTFENDEASDRSFQRMVTDGARPPIELRNGLFLQEYSKGNLLLLIARNQTEKSINMSLIAKPDFKAIITIGLKIDNCLAKDKTLMPAKYFKIRPQRLYILGVMWSSSMSLENESRLSCLYCVRVSC
;
A
#
# COMPACT_ATOMS: atom_id res chain seq x y z
N MET A 1 35.62 -24.65 14.13
CA MET A 1 35.25 -23.22 14.02
C MET A 1 34.99 -22.94 12.55
N THR A 2 33.73 -23.04 12.13
CA THR A 2 33.33 -22.81 10.74
C THR A 2 32.46 -21.56 10.78
N SER A 3 32.99 -20.45 10.25
CA SER A 3 32.34 -19.15 10.25
C SER A 3 31.00 -19.24 9.53
N CYS A 4 29.92 -18.90 10.23
CA CYS A 4 28.61 -18.74 9.64
C CYS A 4 28.67 -17.54 8.68
N ALA A 5 28.68 -17.82 7.37
CA ALA A 5 28.58 -16.78 6.35
C ALA A 5 27.16 -16.22 6.39
N ILE A 6 27.02 -15.00 6.91
CA ILE A 6 25.79 -14.21 6.80
C ILE A 6 25.54 -13.99 5.31
N ILE A 7 24.52 -14.65 4.77
CA ILE A 7 24.06 -14.42 3.39
C ILE A 7 23.51 -12.98 3.36
N LYS A 8 24.30 -12.06 2.78
CA LYS A 8 23.93 -10.65 2.61
C LYS A 8 22.70 -10.54 1.72
N SER A 9 21.79 -9.62 2.05
CA SER A 9 20.62 -9.38 1.20
C SER A 9 21.07 -8.87 -0.18
N ARG A 10 20.24 -9.07 -1.22
CA ARG A 10 20.52 -8.55 -2.58
C ARG A 10 20.76 -7.04 -2.59
N GLU A 11 20.14 -6.32 -1.65
CA GLU A 11 20.27 -4.87 -1.48
C GLU A 11 21.58 -4.47 -0.77
N ASP A 12 22.10 -5.30 0.15
CA ASP A 12 23.43 -5.11 0.76
C ASP A 12 24.55 -5.38 -0.25
N GLN A 13 24.37 -6.40 -1.11
CA GLN A 13 25.31 -6.68 -2.20
C GLN A 13 25.35 -5.53 -3.22
N GLN A 14 24.19 -4.96 -3.58
CA GLN A 14 24.12 -3.78 -4.44
C GLN A 14 24.82 -2.56 -3.82
N LEU A 15 24.64 -2.31 -2.51
CA LEU A 15 25.35 -1.22 -1.83
C LEU A 15 26.87 -1.43 -1.87
N GLU A 16 27.34 -2.65 -1.62
CA GLU A 16 28.77 -2.98 -1.70
C GLU A 16 29.34 -2.83 -3.11
N ASP A 17 28.60 -3.25 -4.13
CA ASP A 17 29.01 -3.12 -5.52
C ASP A 17 28.99 -1.65 -5.98
N CYS A 18 28.01 -0.85 -5.53
CA CYS A 18 28.01 0.60 -5.73
C CYS A 18 29.19 1.27 -5.03
N VAL A 19 29.48 0.94 -3.76
CA VAL A 19 30.63 1.50 -3.04
C VAL A 19 31.95 1.12 -3.71
N LYS A 20 32.09 -0.12 -4.20
CA LYS A 20 33.26 -0.55 -4.99
C LYS A 20 33.38 0.23 -6.30
N TRP A 21 32.29 0.38 -7.04
CA TRP A 21 32.28 1.15 -8.29
C TRP A 21 32.73 2.58 -8.06
N VAL A 22 32.24 3.21 -7.00
CA VAL A 22 32.60 4.58 -6.64
C VAL A 22 34.07 4.68 -6.24
N ARG A 23 34.58 3.71 -5.49
CA ARG A 23 36.01 3.66 -5.17
C ARG A 23 36.88 3.53 -6.41
N LEU A 24 36.46 2.72 -7.38
CA LEU A 24 37.15 2.63 -8.67
C LEU A 24 37.11 3.95 -9.43
N PHE A 25 35.96 4.63 -9.46
CA PHE A 25 35.80 5.96 -10.05
C PHE A 25 36.66 7.03 -9.34
N LEU A 26 36.77 6.96 -8.02
CA LEU A 26 37.58 7.88 -7.21
C LEU A 26 39.09 7.62 -7.30
N ASN A 27 39.55 6.52 -7.91
CA ASN A 27 40.99 6.33 -8.16
C ASN A 27 41.57 7.40 -9.08
N ASP A 28 40.72 7.99 -9.92
CA ASP A 28 41.09 9.07 -10.84
C ASP A 28 41.00 10.45 -10.17
N PHE A 29 40.60 10.52 -8.90
CA PHE A 29 40.48 11.77 -8.12
C PHE A 29 41.73 12.00 -7.27
N SER A 30 42.24 13.23 -7.28
CA SER A 30 43.22 13.71 -6.31
C SER A 30 42.59 13.90 -4.92
N GLU A 31 43.42 14.05 -3.87
CA GLU A 31 42.94 14.28 -2.51
C GLU A 31 42.10 15.56 -2.34
N THR A 32 42.25 16.51 -3.25
CA THR A 32 41.54 17.79 -3.26
C THR A 32 40.38 17.84 -4.24
N ASP A 33 40.19 16.81 -5.06
CA ASP A 33 39.17 16.83 -6.10
C ASP A 33 37.77 16.67 -5.51
N VAL A 34 36.86 17.51 -6.01
CA VAL A 34 35.44 17.52 -5.64
C VAL A 34 34.64 17.15 -6.87
N PHE A 35 33.75 16.18 -6.72
CA PHE A 35 32.86 15.71 -7.77
C PHE A 35 31.93 16.82 -8.23
N ASN A 36 31.79 16.93 -9.54
CA ASN A 36 30.88 17.85 -10.20
C ASN A 36 30.04 17.07 -11.22
N ASP A 37 28.73 17.02 -11.01
CA ASP A 37 27.81 16.31 -11.90
C ASP A 37 27.44 17.18 -13.10
N ALA A 38 28.26 17.08 -14.16
CA ALA A 38 28.05 17.86 -15.38
C ALA A 38 26.71 17.55 -16.07
N GLY A 39 26.14 16.35 -15.88
CA GLY A 39 24.87 15.94 -16.49
C GLY A 39 23.62 16.51 -15.78
N PHE A 40 23.76 16.96 -14.54
CA PHE A 40 22.68 17.61 -13.79
C PHE A 40 22.58 19.13 -14.05
N LEU A 41 23.60 19.74 -14.66
CA LEU A 41 23.68 21.18 -14.96
C LEU A 41 22.77 21.61 -16.11
N ASP A 42 22.42 20.69 -17.02
CA ASP A 42 21.54 20.92 -18.17
C ASP A 42 20.08 21.24 -17.79
N PHE A 43 19.71 21.09 -16.51
CA PHE A 43 18.37 21.41 -15.97
C PHE A 43 18.31 22.77 -15.26
N SER A 44 19.38 23.57 -15.28
CA SER A 44 19.38 24.90 -14.64
C SER A 44 18.85 25.98 -15.58
N ASP A 45 17.71 26.60 -15.22
CA ASP A 45 17.24 27.80 -15.91
C ASP A 45 18.24 28.94 -15.64
N GLU A 46 18.93 29.40 -16.69
CA GLU A 46 19.95 30.47 -16.68
C GLU A 46 19.51 31.76 -15.96
N LYS A 47 18.21 31.95 -15.74
CA LYS A 47 17.62 33.19 -15.24
C LYS A 47 17.34 33.26 -13.74
N SER A 48 17.42 32.17 -12.96
CA SER A 48 17.02 32.26 -11.53
C SER A 48 17.83 31.46 -10.50
N LEU A 49 18.49 30.35 -10.87
CA LEU A 49 19.28 29.52 -9.96
C LEU A 49 20.38 28.79 -10.75
N ALA A 50 21.27 29.53 -11.41
CA ALA A 50 22.45 28.93 -12.01
C ALA A 50 23.26 28.26 -10.88
N TRP A 51 23.46 26.94 -10.98
CA TRP A 51 24.42 26.22 -10.14
C TRP A 51 25.82 26.65 -10.59
N ASP A 52 26.22 27.87 -10.23
CA ASP A 52 27.56 28.32 -10.55
C ASP A 52 28.56 27.54 -9.68
N LYS A 53 29.69 27.18 -10.30
CA LYS A 53 30.75 26.37 -9.67
C LYS A 53 31.20 26.96 -8.33
N HIS A 54 31.12 28.27 -8.16
CA HIS A 54 31.55 28.97 -6.96
C HIS A 54 30.57 28.76 -5.79
N GLY A 55 29.27 28.92 -6.02
CA GLY A 55 28.21 28.70 -5.04
C GLY A 55 28.09 27.24 -4.59
N THR A 56 28.27 26.29 -5.52
CA THR A 56 28.33 24.86 -5.19
C THR A 56 29.52 24.56 -4.28
N MET A 57 30.70 25.07 -4.62
CA MET A 57 31.91 24.90 -3.80
C MET A 57 31.80 25.59 -2.43
N LEU A 58 31.20 26.78 -2.34
CA LEU A 58 30.94 27.45 -1.07
C LEU A 58 30.00 26.64 -0.16
N ASN A 59 28.94 26.05 -0.72
CA ASN A 59 28.04 25.20 0.04
C ASN A 59 28.72 23.88 0.44
N TYR A 60 29.53 23.29 -0.44
CA TYR A 60 30.32 22.09 -0.12
C TYR A 60 31.31 22.34 1.02
N GLU A 61 32.12 23.41 0.93
CA GLU A 61 33.06 23.84 1.98
C GLU A 61 32.34 24.03 3.32
N LYS A 62 31.17 24.67 3.28
CA LYS A 62 30.31 24.83 4.46
C LYS A 62 29.92 23.46 5.02
N VAL A 63 29.33 22.58 4.22
CA VAL A 63 28.93 21.22 4.64
C VAL A 63 30.12 20.41 5.16
N ARG A 64 31.29 20.52 4.54
CA ARG A 64 32.54 19.86 4.96
C ARG A 64 33.00 20.34 6.34
N SER A 65 32.92 21.65 6.60
CA SER A 65 33.35 22.24 7.88
C SER A 65 32.44 21.86 9.05
N VAL A 66 31.11 21.79 8.85
CA VAL A 66 30.16 21.41 9.92
C VAL A 66 29.88 19.92 9.99
N GLY A 67 30.21 19.17 8.93
CA GLY A 67 29.87 17.77 8.74
C GLY A 67 28.38 17.55 8.46
N VAL A 68 28.03 16.34 8.01
CA VAL A 68 26.63 15.96 7.76
C VAL A 68 25.92 15.69 9.09
N CYS A 69 25.05 16.62 9.49
CA CYS A 69 24.31 16.56 10.76
C CYS A 69 23.29 15.39 10.81
N VAL A 70 22.79 14.96 9.65
CA VAL A 70 21.80 13.88 9.49
C VAL A 70 22.23 12.56 10.15
N TYR A 71 23.53 12.25 10.22
CA TYR A 71 24.01 11.00 10.85
C TYR A 71 24.02 11.02 12.38
N ARG A 72 23.95 12.22 12.98
CA ARG A 72 24.11 12.42 14.42
C ARG A 72 22.84 12.97 15.08
N ASP A 73 22.10 13.80 14.35
CA ASP A 73 20.91 14.51 14.85
C ASP A 73 19.84 14.63 13.74
N PRO A 74 19.28 13.51 13.23
CA PRO A 74 18.23 13.57 12.21
C PRO A 74 16.91 14.01 12.85
N TRP A 75 16.57 15.30 12.77
CA TRP A 75 15.28 15.80 13.21
C TRP A 75 14.40 16.26 12.05
N PRO A 76 13.07 16.07 12.16
CA PRO A 76 12.16 16.52 11.11
C PRO A 76 12.29 18.01 10.79
N PHE A 77 12.69 18.84 11.77
CA PHE A 77 12.80 20.29 11.54
C PHE A 77 14.00 20.68 10.67
N HIS A 78 14.90 19.75 10.33
CA HIS A 78 15.96 19.95 9.34
C HIS A 78 15.41 19.95 7.89
N ALA A 79 14.31 19.25 7.63
CA ALA A 79 13.62 19.30 6.34
C ALA A 79 12.64 20.48 6.33
N GLN A 80 12.88 21.45 5.46
CA GLN A 80 12.04 22.64 5.27
C GLN A 80 11.86 22.88 3.78
N GLN A 81 10.61 23.14 3.37
CA GLN A 81 10.31 23.42 1.98
C GLN A 81 10.96 24.73 1.54
N GLY A 82 11.63 24.69 0.39
CA GLY A 82 12.13 25.87 -0.32
C GLY A 82 11.05 26.52 -1.17
N ASN A 83 11.46 27.17 -2.27
CA ASN A 83 10.54 27.79 -3.22
C ASN A 83 9.92 26.80 -4.23
N LEU A 84 10.22 25.51 -4.08
CA LEU A 84 9.65 24.44 -4.90
C LEU A 84 8.29 24.00 -4.35
N ARG A 85 7.42 23.46 -5.21
CA ARG A 85 6.07 22.96 -4.83
C ARG A 85 6.10 21.48 -4.44
N ASP A 86 7.14 21.08 -3.73
CA ASP A 86 7.52 19.70 -3.37
C ASP A 86 7.16 19.34 -1.92
N CYS A 87 6.12 19.96 -1.35
CA CYS A 87 5.68 19.68 0.02
C CYS A 87 5.43 18.18 0.30
N TRP A 88 4.98 17.42 -0.69
CA TRP A 88 4.81 15.97 -0.60
C TRP A 88 6.13 15.23 -0.33
N LEU A 89 7.23 15.68 -0.92
CA LEU A 89 8.58 15.13 -0.72
C LEU A 89 9.14 15.55 0.64
N ILE A 90 9.03 16.83 0.99
CA ILE A 90 9.51 17.34 2.28
C ILE A 90 8.79 16.67 3.46
N ALA A 91 7.48 16.43 3.35
CA ALA A 91 6.71 15.72 4.37
C ALA A 91 7.20 14.27 4.56
N ALA A 92 7.64 13.61 3.48
CA ALA A 92 8.28 12.30 3.55
C ALA A 92 9.66 12.37 4.23
N MET A 93 10.49 13.36 3.89
CA MET A 93 11.80 13.54 4.54
C MET A 93 11.70 13.81 6.04
N MET A 94 10.70 14.59 6.47
CA MET A 94 10.43 14.85 7.88
C MET A 94 10.12 13.58 8.67
N THR A 95 9.38 12.64 8.08
CA THR A 95 9.05 11.36 8.73
C THR A 95 10.24 10.39 8.70
N ILE A 96 11.06 10.41 7.64
CA ILE A 96 12.31 9.63 7.56
C ILE A 96 13.25 10.01 8.72
N ALA A 97 13.35 11.30 9.05
CA ALA A 97 14.21 11.76 10.14
C ALA A 97 13.89 11.11 11.50
N LYS A 98 12.63 10.66 11.73
CA LYS A 98 12.23 9.92 12.95
C LYS A 98 12.65 8.46 12.96
N ARG A 99 13.29 7.96 11.90
CA ARG A 99 13.69 6.56 11.75
C ARG A 99 15.18 6.50 11.44
N ARG A 100 16.02 6.59 12.47
CA ARG A 100 17.49 6.70 12.32
C ARG A 100 18.09 5.64 11.40
N LYS A 101 17.79 4.36 11.63
CA LYS A 101 18.32 3.27 10.79
C LYS A 101 17.87 3.38 9.33
N LEU A 102 16.65 3.86 9.09
CA LEU A 102 16.13 4.13 7.76
C LEU A 102 16.83 5.34 7.13
N MET A 103 17.14 6.38 7.90
CA MET A 103 17.92 7.52 7.43
C MET A 103 19.36 7.09 7.08
N GLU A 104 19.98 6.25 7.91
CA GLU A 104 21.30 5.64 7.64
C GLU A 104 21.24 4.65 6.47
N TRP A 105 20.08 4.09 6.17
CA TRP A 105 19.85 3.28 4.98
C TRP A 105 19.70 4.16 3.73
N ILE A 106 18.90 5.22 3.79
CA ILE A 106 18.68 6.18 2.70
C ILE A 106 19.97 6.94 2.39
N LEU A 107 20.64 7.50 3.37
CA LEU A 107 21.97 8.08 3.23
C LEU A 107 22.94 7.14 3.95
N PRO A 108 23.61 6.22 3.25
CA PRO A 108 24.62 5.35 3.88
C PRO A 108 25.87 6.15 4.23
N TRP A 109 26.36 5.91 5.46
CA TRP A 109 27.63 6.46 5.89
C TRP A 109 28.77 5.91 5.02
N ASN A 110 29.71 6.78 4.67
CA ASN A 110 30.90 6.44 3.90
C ASN A 110 32.01 7.47 4.15
N ASP A 111 33.22 7.15 3.72
CA ASP A 111 34.44 7.94 3.91
C ASP A 111 34.69 8.96 2.78
N PHE A 112 34.00 8.84 1.65
CA PHE A 112 34.25 9.67 0.45
C PHE A 112 33.28 10.86 0.28
N SER A 113 32.07 10.83 0.87
CA SER A 113 31.03 11.84 0.61
C SER A 113 31.43 13.26 1.03
N LEU A 114 31.96 13.40 2.24
CA LEU A 114 32.46 14.69 2.73
C LEU A 114 33.84 15.06 2.18
N LYS A 115 34.56 14.09 1.60
CA LYS A 115 35.91 14.28 1.04
C LYS A 115 35.85 14.77 -0.41
N HIS A 116 34.89 14.25 -1.17
CA HIS A 116 34.77 14.46 -2.61
C HIS A 116 33.42 15.06 -3.03
N GLY A 117 32.52 15.42 -2.10
CA GLY A 117 31.24 16.08 -2.42
C GLY A 117 30.20 15.18 -3.10
N LEU A 118 30.37 13.85 -3.06
CA LEU A 118 29.51 12.87 -3.71
C LEU A 118 28.61 12.14 -2.69
N PHE A 119 27.29 12.24 -2.78
CA PHE A 119 26.36 11.64 -1.81
C PHE A 119 25.45 10.60 -2.47
N PHE A 120 25.31 9.43 -1.82
CA PHE A 120 24.33 8.41 -2.23
C PHE A 120 23.01 8.58 -1.49
N VAL A 121 21.91 8.43 -2.22
CA VAL A 121 20.56 8.41 -1.68
C VAL A 121 19.86 7.12 -2.15
N ARG A 122 19.45 6.27 -1.20
CA ARG A 122 18.63 5.08 -1.38
C ARG A 122 17.17 5.42 -1.10
N SER A 123 16.23 4.69 -1.68
CA SER A 123 14.79 4.93 -1.51
C SER A 123 14.13 3.75 -0.78
N SER A 124 13.54 3.96 0.39
CA SER A 124 12.52 3.10 1.06
C SER A 124 12.16 3.62 2.47
N GLY A 125 10.94 3.39 3.02
CA GLY A 125 10.59 3.80 4.41
C GLY A 125 9.11 4.03 4.82
N TYR A 126 8.64 3.77 6.06
CA TYR A 126 7.20 3.81 6.47
C TYR A 126 6.98 5.21 6.99
N LEU A 127 6.17 5.95 6.25
CA LEU A 127 6.03 7.39 6.37
C LEU A 127 4.54 7.67 6.32
N MET A 128 4.04 8.41 7.29
CA MET A 128 2.65 8.83 7.30
C MET A 128 2.58 10.32 7.00
N THR A 129 1.89 10.66 5.93
CA THR A 129 1.62 12.04 5.56
C THR A 129 0.12 12.23 5.42
N ILE A 130 -0.34 13.44 5.73
CA ILE A 130 -1.73 13.86 5.57
C ILE A 130 -1.78 15.06 4.64
N SER A 131 -2.88 15.26 3.96
CA SER A 131 -3.06 16.40 3.07
C SER A 131 -4.42 17.07 3.21
N THR A 132 -4.41 18.38 3.06
CA THR A 132 -5.61 19.22 2.99
C THR A 132 -6.14 19.26 1.56
N PRO A 133 -7.45 19.38 1.34
CA PRO A 133 -8.03 19.46 0.01
C PRO A 133 -7.55 20.73 -0.71
N LYS A 134 -7.46 20.65 -2.04
CA LYS A 134 -7.29 21.83 -2.89
C LYS A 134 -8.66 22.46 -3.15
N VAL A 135 -8.94 23.57 -2.48
CA VAL A 135 -10.21 24.29 -2.58
C VAL A 135 -10.02 25.68 -3.20
N PRO A 136 -11.01 26.20 -3.97
CA PRO A 136 -10.98 27.55 -4.50
C PRO A 136 -11.05 28.62 -3.40
N ASP A 137 -11.98 28.45 -2.46
CA ASP A 137 -12.11 29.32 -1.27
C ASP A 137 -11.22 28.79 -0.14
N ARG A 138 -10.26 29.61 0.26
CA ARG A 138 -9.24 29.28 1.26
C ARG A 138 -9.54 29.87 2.63
N THR A 139 -10.57 30.70 2.76
CA THR A 139 -10.86 31.53 3.95
C THR A 139 -10.86 30.68 5.21
N ARG A 140 -11.63 29.59 5.21
CA ARG A 140 -11.72 28.66 6.35
C ARG A 140 -10.37 28.03 6.74
N PHE A 141 -9.47 27.76 5.80
CA PHE A 141 -8.14 27.22 6.07
C PHE A 141 -7.17 28.30 6.56
N ASP A 142 -7.24 29.49 5.98
CA ASP A 142 -6.40 30.62 6.37
C ASP A 142 -6.73 31.11 7.80
N GLU A 143 -8.01 31.11 8.19
CA GLU A 143 -8.45 31.38 9.58
C GLU A 143 -7.82 30.42 10.59
N LYS A 144 -7.64 29.15 10.21
CA LYS A 144 -6.99 28.12 11.03
C LYS A 144 -5.48 28.00 10.79
N ASN A 145 -4.93 28.90 9.98
CA ASN A 145 -3.53 28.92 9.58
C ASN A 145 -3.03 27.57 9.03
N LEU A 146 -3.84 26.96 8.17
CA LEU A 146 -3.55 25.76 7.39
C LEU A 146 -3.37 26.08 5.91
N GLY A 147 -2.62 25.23 5.21
CA GLY A 147 -2.48 25.26 3.75
C GLY A 147 -3.69 24.61 3.07
N THR A 148 -3.88 24.90 1.78
CA THR A 148 -4.84 24.19 0.92
C THR A 148 -4.06 23.44 -0.14
N GLY A 149 -4.50 22.23 -0.50
CA GLY A 149 -3.77 21.36 -1.43
C GLY A 149 -2.34 21.08 -0.96
N HIS A 150 -2.12 20.97 0.35
CA HIS A 150 -0.80 20.91 0.97
C HIS A 150 -0.61 19.62 1.77
N GLY A 151 0.61 19.08 1.73
CA GLY A 151 1.01 17.89 2.49
C GLY A 151 1.68 18.25 3.81
N TYR A 152 1.41 17.43 4.83
CA TYR A 152 1.92 17.53 6.19
C TYR A 152 2.39 16.15 6.66
N SER A 153 3.28 16.12 7.63
CA SER A 153 3.77 14.88 8.23
C SER A 153 2.99 14.51 9.49
N ILE A 154 2.62 13.24 9.64
CA ILE A 154 2.28 12.67 10.95
C ILE A 154 3.59 12.23 11.59
N LEU A 155 3.97 12.88 12.69
CA LEU A 155 5.24 12.65 13.38
C LEU A 155 5.10 11.73 14.59
N ASP A 156 3.97 11.82 15.30
CA ASP A 156 3.70 11.04 16.51
C ASP A 156 2.20 11.03 16.85
N THR A 157 1.82 10.20 17.81
CA THR A 157 0.46 10.15 18.38
C THR A 157 0.55 10.00 19.90
N GLY A 158 -0.37 10.61 20.64
CA GLY A 158 -0.38 10.55 22.10
C GLY A 158 -1.78 10.68 22.69
N ILE A 159 -1.93 10.27 23.94
CA ILE A 159 -3.12 10.55 24.74
C ILE A 159 -2.77 11.61 25.77
N HIS A 160 -3.52 12.70 25.80
CA HIS A 160 -3.35 13.79 26.76
C HIS A 160 -4.71 14.16 27.34
N GLU A 161 -4.86 14.03 28.66
CA GLU A 161 -6.13 14.32 29.36
C GLU A 161 -7.36 13.57 28.76
N GLY A 162 -7.16 12.33 28.31
CA GLY A 162 -8.20 11.52 27.66
C GLY A 162 -8.46 11.85 26.18
N HIS A 163 -7.82 12.88 25.63
CA HIS A 163 -7.91 13.24 24.22
C HIS A 163 -6.84 12.52 23.39
N ARG A 164 -7.23 12.02 22.22
CA ARG A 164 -6.32 11.38 21.24
C ARG A 164 -5.75 12.46 20.33
N LEU A 165 -4.46 12.70 20.46
CA LEU A 165 -3.76 13.74 19.73
C LEU A 165 -2.80 13.16 18.69
N VAL A 166 -2.66 13.88 17.59
CA VAL A 166 -1.71 13.61 16.51
C VAL A 166 -0.73 14.77 16.45
N LEU A 167 0.56 14.46 16.50
CA LEU A 167 1.61 15.46 16.31
C LEU A 167 1.86 15.63 14.81
N ILE A 168 1.58 16.84 14.33
CA ILE A 168 1.68 17.19 12.92
C ILE A 168 2.91 18.07 12.68
N GLY A 169 3.66 17.75 11.63
CA GLY A 169 4.76 18.56 11.12
C GLY A 169 4.38 19.31 9.84
N SER A 170 4.40 20.64 9.88
CA SER A 170 4.21 21.48 8.69
C SER A 170 5.48 21.60 7.85
N THR A 171 5.35 21.47 6.53
CA THR A 171 6.48 21.66 5.60
C THR A 171 6.76 23.14 5.33
N ASN A 172 5.83 24.04 5.69
CA ASN A 172 5.96 25.49 5.58
C ASN A 172 5.78 26.18 6.96
N LYS A 173 5.50 27.50 6.97
CA LYS A 173 5.35 28.30 8.21
C LYS A 173 3.90 28.39 8.72
N LYS A 174 2.94 27.77 8.03
CA LYS A 174 1.54 27.70 8.45
C LYS A 174 1.39 26.63 9.53
N ARG A 175 0.98 27.04 10.73
CA ARG A 175 0.83 26.23 11.95
C ARG A 175 -0.57 26.40 12.48
N TRP A 176 -1.24 25.27 12.73
CA TRP A 176 -2.54 25.22 13.39
C TRP A 176 -2.60 26.15 14.61
N ASN A 177 -3.69 26.89 14.73
CA ASN A 177 -3.94 27.84 15.83
C ASN A 177 -5.20 27.47 16.63
N GLY A 178 -5.70 26.24 16.50
CA GLY A 178 -6.86 25.75 17.24
C GLY A 178 -6.47 24.97 18.50
N LYS A 179 -7.39 24.13 19.00
CA LYS A 179 -7.19 23.37 20.23
C LYS A 179 -5.90 22.55 20.16
N TRP A 180 -5.18 22.49 21.27
CA TRP A 180 -3.89 21.79 21.44
C TRP A 180 -2.70 22.37 20.65
N SER A 181 -2.85 23.48 19.91
CA SER A 181 -1.73 24.06 19.16
C SER A 181 -0.54 24.45 20.06
N GLU A 182 -0.83 24.96 21.26
CA GLU A 182 0.16 25.43 22.23
C GLU A 182 0.69 24.33 23.16
N LEU A 183 0.20 23.09 23.03
CA LEU A 183 0.77 21.96 23.78
C LEU A 183 2.22 21.73 23.36
N LEU A 184 3.10 21.50 24.34
CA LEU A 184 4.51 21.25 24.08
C LEU A 184 4.69 20.03 23.18
N VAL A 185 5.45 20.21 22.09
CA VAL A 185 5.67 19.19 21.07
C VAL A 185 6.58 18.07 21.56
N TYR A 186 7.58 18.42 22.37
CA TYR A 186 8.53 17.49 22.98
C TYR A 186 8.63 17.78 24.48
N ASN A 187 8.86 16.75 25.27
CA ASN A 187 9.03 16.90 26.72
C ASN A 187 10.34 17.60 27.07
N GLU A 188 10.41 18.13 28.31
CA GLU A 188 11.56 18.92 28.77
C GLU A 188 12.87 18.14 28.74
N GLU A 189 12.83 16.82 28.99
CA GLU A 189 14.00 15.95 28.93
C GLU A 189 14.61 15.90 27.51
N MET A 190 13.76 15.75 26.49
CA MET A 190 14.15 15.73 25.08
C MET A 190 14.67 17.09 24.61
N THR A 191 14.13 18.19 25.15
CA THR A 191 14.52 19.56 24.77
C THR A 191 15.63 20.14 25.64
N LYS A 192 16.06 19.45 26.70
CA LYS A 192 17.04 19.98 27.69
C LYS A 192 18.36 20.43 27.07
N THR A 193 18.77 19.77 25.98
CA THR A 193 20.01 20.06 25.26
C THR A 193 19.81 20.99 24.06
N TRP A 194 18.60 21.49 23.83
CA TRP A 194 18.27 22.27 22.64
C TRP A 194 18.51 23.75 22.86
N ASN A 195 19.08 24.41 21.86
CA ASN A 195 19.18 25.87 21.85
C ASN A 195 17.85 26.53 21.42
N GLU A 196 17.73 27.84 21.69
CA GLU A 196 16.54 28.63 21.36
C GLU A 196 16.17 28.58 19.86
N SER A 197 17.18 28.53 18.98
CA SER A 197 16.98 28.46 17.53
C SER A 197 16.25 27.18 17.13
N ARG A 198 16.63 26.04 17.73
CA ARG A 198 16.00 24.74 17.51
C ARG A 198 14.56 24.73 18.04
N MET A 199 14.34 25.22 19.26
CA MET A 199 13.01 25.38 19.84
C MET A 199 12.11 26.25 18.94
N LYS A 200 12.63 27.37 18.44
CA LYS A 200 11.91 28.27 17.53
C LYS A 200 11.53 27.61 16.21
N LYS A 201 12.36 26.71 15.66
CA LYS A 201 12.04 25.96 14.44
C LYS A 201 10.91 24.95 14.65
N VAL A 202 10.90 24.26 15.79
CA VAL A 202 9.84 23.31 16.16
C VAL A 202 8.53 24.04 16.42
N ASN A 203 8.54 25.06 17.28
CA ASN A 203 7.34 25.81 17.66
C ASN A 203 6.71 26.57 16.49
N ARG A 204 7.47 26.83 15.42
CA ARG A 204 6.93 27.47 14.20
C ARG A 204 6.18 26.51 13.29
N ARG A 205 6.42 25.20 13.37
CA ARG A 205 5.98 24.25 12.34
C ARG A 205 5.23 23.05 12.88
N PHE A 206 5.49 22.67 14.13
CA PHE A 206 4.93 21.46 14.71
C PHE A 206 3.84 21.83 15.71
N PHE A 207 2.81 21.02 15.76
CA PHE A 207 1.65 21.26 16.63
C PHE A 207 0.91 19.96 16.87
N TRP A 208 0.31 19.85 18.06
CA TRP A 208 -0.66 18.81 18.34
C TRP A 208 -2.03 19.22 17.82
N MET A 209 -2.79 18.22 17.37
CA MET A 209 -4.16 18.39 16.92
C MET A 209 -4.97 17.18 17.36
N GLU A 210 -6.23 17.39 17.72
CA GLU A 210 -7.14 16.30 18.10
C GLU A 210 -7.50 15.46 16.87
N ILE A 211 -7.63 14.15 17.02
CA ILE A 211 -7.89 13.25 15.87
C ILE A 211 -9.17 13.64 15.12
N ASP A 212 -10.18 14.15 15.82
CA ASP A 212 -11.45 14.59 15.22
C ASP A 212 -11.25 15.84 14.34
N ASP A 213 -10.38 16.76 14.77
CA ASP A 213 -9.95 17.89 13.93
C ASP A 213 -9.14 17.39 12.73
N VAL A 214 -8.23 16.41 12.91
CA VAL A 214 -7.49 15.82 11.78
C VAL A 214 -8.46 15.27 10.72
N CYS A 215 -9.47 14.51 11.14
CA CYS A 215 -10.50 13.97 10.25
C CYS A 215 -11.35 15.07 9.58
N GLN A 216 -11.57 16.21 10.26
CA GLN A 216 -12.34 17.32 9.73
C GLN A 216 -11.58 18.13 8.67
N TRP A 217 -10.27 18.32 8.86
CA TRP A 217 -9.46 19.27 8.09
C TRP A 217 -8.62 18.62 6.99
N PHE A 218 -8.31 17.32 7.11
CA PHE A 218 -7.46 16.59 6.18
C PHE A 218 -8.27 15.51 5.47
N ASN A 219 -8.15 15.46 4.13
CA ASN A 219 -8.91 14.52 3.30
C ASN A 219 -8.04 13.46 2.61
N GLY A 220 -6.72 13.58 2.71
CA GLY A 220 -5.78 12.57 2.26
C GLY A 220 -4.93 12.06 3.41
N LEU A 221 -4.77 10.74 3.50
CA LEU A 221 -3.82 10.05 4.36
C LEU A 221 -3.00 9.11 3.47
N VAL A 222 -1.69 9.24 3.50
CA VAL A 222 -0.77 8.35 2.82
C VAL A 222 0.04 7.62 3.89
N VAL A 223 0.00 6.29 3.84
CA VAL A 223 0.78 5.42 4.72
C VAL A 223 1.74 4.63 3.84
N CYS A 224 3.01 5.03 3.80
CA CYS A 224 4.03 4.21 3.14
C CYS A 224 4.30 2.99 4.01
N LYS A 225 4.32 1.78 3.43
CA LYS A 225 4.36 0.51 4.18
C LYS A 225 5.77 -0.19 4.40
N TYR A 226 6.80 0.38 5.06
CA TYR A 226 8.19 -0.21 5.33
C TYR A 226 8.55 -0.99 6.64
N ARG A 227 8.59 -2.32 6.69
CA ARG A 227 8.90 -2.98 7.98
C ARG A 227 10.40 -3.11 8.16
N GLU A 228 10.93 -2.44 9.18
CA GLU A 228 12.32 -2.64 9.57
C GLU A 228 12.56 -4.12 9.92
N GLY A 229 13.61 -4.71 9.35
CA GLY A 229 13.99 -6.10 9.58
C GLY A 229 13.12 -7.14 8.89
N TRP A 230 12.22 -6.74 7.98
CA TRP A 230 11.48 -7.69 7.15
C TRP A 230 12.19 -7.93 5.83
N ASN A 231 12.25 -9.20 5.44
CA ASN A 231 12.80 -9.68 4.19
C ASN A 231 11.69 -9.83 3.16
N GLU A 232 12.04 -9.70 1.88
CA GLU A 232 11.12 -9.75 0.75
C GLU A 232 11.43 -10.94 -0.18
N LEU A 233 10.39 -11.70 -0.53
CA LEU A 233 10.40 -12.71 -1.57
C LEU A 233 9.40 -12.32 -2.65
N ARG A 234 9.92 -12.08 -3.85
CA ARG A 234 9.13 -11.79 -5.04
C ARG A 234 8.92 -13.06 -5.84
N THR A 235 7.67 -13.39 -6.14
CA THR A 235 7.36 -14.61 -6.87
C THR A 235 7.60 -14.48 -8.37
N GLY A 236 7.89 -13.27 -8.87
CA GLY A 236 7.98 -12.97 -10.29
C GLY A 236 6.60 -12.69 -10.90
N ARG A 237 6.61 -12.22 -12.16
CA ARG A 237 5.39 -11.83 -12.88
C ARG A 237 4.62 -13.04 -13.42
N CYS A 238 3.30 -12.96 -13.28
CA CYS A 238 2.32 -13.88 -13.84
C CYS A 238 1.29 -13.10 -14.65
N GLN A 239 0.89 -13.61 -15.80
CA GLN A 239 -0.20 -13.01 -16.57
C GLN A 239 -1.55 -13.58 -16.12
N TRP A 240 -2.51 -12.70 -15.84
CA TRP A 240 -3.90 -13.03 -15.60
C TRP A 240 -4.64 -13.13 -16.94
N LYS A 241 -5.31 -14.28 -17.21
CA LYS A 241 -6.07 -14.68 -18.43
C LYS A 241 -5.34 -15.46 -19.54
N ASP A 242 -4.42 -16.37 -19.21
CA ASP A 242 -4.34 -17.57 -20.07
C ASP A 242 -5.53 -18.48 -19.73
N ARG A 243 -6.65 -18.34 -20.46
CA ARG A 243 -7.89 -19.09 -20.20
C ARG A 243 -7.74 -20.62 -20.25
N LYS A 244 -6.59 -21.14 -20.67
CA LYS A 244 -6.31 -22.58 -20.67
C LYS A 244 -5.60 -23.03 -19.39
N GLN A 245 -4.84 -22.14 -18.74
CA GLN A 245 -3.93 -22.50 -17.66
C GLN A 245 -3.93 -21.44 -16.56
N GLU A 246 -4.50 -21.80 -15.42
CA GLU A 246 -4.43 -21.03 -14.19
C GLU A 246 -3.10 -21.35 -13.48
N ARG A 247 -2.43 -20.33 -12.93
CA ARG A 247 -1.21 -20.50 -12.13
C ARG A 247 -1.49 -20.14 -10.67
N ALA A 248 -1.17 -21.06 -9.77
CA ALA A 248 -1.13 -20.83 -8.33
C ALA A 248 0.30 -21.00 -7.81
N ILE A 249 0.58 -20.46 -6.62
CA ILE A 249 1.93 -20.48 -6.03
C ILE A 249 1.93 -21.45 -4.86
N ARG A 250 2.64 -22.57 -5.02
CA ARG A 250 2.88 -23.48 -3.90
C ARG A 250 4.05 -22.93 -3.10
N ILE A 251 3.84 -22.77 -1.80
CA ILE A 251 4.89 -22.38 -0.84
C ILE A 251 5.13 -23.51 0.15
N ARG A 252 6.38 -23.68 0.54
CA ARG A 252 6.79 -24.57 1.63
C ARG A 252 7.46 -23.74 2.71
N ILE A 253 6.91 -23.84 3.91
CA ILE A 253 7.35 -23.17 5.12
C ILE A 253 8.15 -24.18 5.94
N LYS A 254 9.44 -23.91 6.16
CA LYS A 254 10.33 -24.81 6.94
C LYS A 254 10.10 -24.67 8.44
N GLU A 255 9.88 -23.44 8.89
CA GLU A 255 9.68 -23.07 10.29
C GLU A 255 8.53 -22.09 10.36
N ARG A 256 7.78 -22.14 11.48
CA ARG A 256 6.68 -21.22 11.74
C ARG A 256 7.10 -19.78 11.44
N ILE A 257 6.33 -19.11 10.58
CA ILE A 257 6.67 -17.80 10.06
C ILE A 257 5.53 -16.81 10.26
N ARG A 258 5.87 -15.58 10.63
CA ARG A 258 4.96 -14.44 10.53
C ARG A 258 5.17 -13.81 9.16
N MET A 259 4.13 -13.54 8.39
CA MET A 259 4.31 -12.97 7.05
C MET A 259 3.17 -12.05 6.61
N THR A 260 3.40 -11.32 5.52
CA THR A 260 2.38 -10.63 4.73
C THR A 260 2.46 -11.00 3.28
N VAL A 261 1.34 -10.79 2.59
CA VAL A 261 1.24 -10.89 1.15
C VAL A 261 0.77 -9.56 0.59
N LYS A 262 1.43 -9.11 -0.48
CA LYS A 262 1.08 -7.92 -1.25
C LYS A 262 0.93 -8.31 -2.71
N LEU A 263 -0.08 -7.74 -3.36
CA LEU A 263 -0.24 -7.85 -4.81
C LEU A 263 0.34 -6.60 -5.48
N ILE A 264 1.10 -6.81 -6.55
CA ILE A 264 1.42 -5.78 -7.53
C ILE A 264 0.71 -6.16 -8.82
N VAL A 265 0.09 -5.18 -9.47
CA VAL A 265 -0.49 -5.37 -10.80
C VAL A 265 0.21 -4.41 -11.76
N ASP A 266 0.58 -4.95 -12.92
CA ASP A 266 1.15 -4.22 -14.03
C ASP A 266 0.26 -4.38 -15.26
N TYR A 267 -0.18 -3.25 -15.80
CA TYR A 267 -1.08 -3.21 -16.94
C TYR A 267 -0.23 -3.04 -18.20
N GLY A 268 -0.11 -4.10 -19.00
CA GLY A 268 0.57 -4.06 -20.29
C GLY A 268 0.00 -2.94 -21.18
N CYS A 269 0.89 -2.11 -21.73
CA CYS A 269 0.62 -0.78 -22.28
C CYS A 269 -0.11 -0.73 -23.64
N GLU A 270 -0.65 -1.82 -24.18
CA GLU A 270 -1.05 -1.83 -25.60
C GLU A 270 -2.55 -1.56 -25.86
N ASP A 271 -3.45 -1.94 -24.94
CA ASP A 271 -4.92 -1.81 -25.16
C ASP A 271 -5.63 -0.82 -24.21
N THR A 272 -4.89 -0.03 -23.43
CA THR A 272 -5.46 0.79 -22.35
C THR A 272 -6.05 2.14 -22.81
N LYS A 273 -6.07 2.44 -24.12
CA LYS A 273 -6.52 3.75 -24.63
C LYS A 273 -7.99 4.06 -24.34
N ASP A 274 -8.80 3.05 -24.03
CA ASP A 274 -10.25 3.20 -23.77
C ASP A 274 -10.70 2.72 -22.38
N ILE A 275 -9.77 2.42 -21.45
CA ILE A 275 -10.17 2.01 -20.10
C ILE A 275 -10.52 3.26 -19.28
N VAL A 276 -11.81 3.61 -19.30
CA VAL A 276 -12.43 4.48 -18.30
C VAL A 276 -12.05 3.95 -16.91
N SER A 277 -11.73 4.83 -15.97
CA SER A 277 -11.35 4.45 -14.60
C SER A 277 -12.34 3.45 -13.97
N PHE A 278 -11.90 2.23 -13.69
CA PHE A 278 -12.69 1.21 -13.01
C PHE A 278 -12.02 0.75 -11.71
N LEU A 279 -12.80 0.09 -10.85
CA LEU A 279 -12.35 -0.48 -9.59
C LEU A 279 -12.64 -1.98 -9.61
N GLY A 280 -11.60 -2.80 -9.48
CA GLY A 280 -11.66 -4.25 -9.43
C GLY A 280 -11.45 -4.77 -8.02
N ILE A 281 -11.88 -6.01 -7.78
CA ILE A 281 -11.66 -6.70 -6.50
C ILE A 281 -10.97 -8.01 -6.80
N GLY A 282 -9.88 -8.28 -6.09
CA GLY A 282 -9.21 -9.56 -6.07
C GLY A 282 -9.31 -10.23 -4.70
N LEU A 283 -9.04 -11.53 -4.66
CA LEU A 283 -8.95 -12.32 -3.44
C LEU A 283 -7.67 -13.15 -3.46
N ILE A 284 -6.86 -12.98 -2.43
CA ILE A 284 -5.69 -13.84 -2.18
C ILE A 284 -6.10 -14.83 -1.10
N ASN A 285 -6.23 -16.10 -1.48
CA ASN A 285 -6.52 -17.19 -0.57
C ASN A 285 -5.29 -18.08 -0.44
N ILE A 286 -4.96 -18.45 0.79
CA ILE A 286 -3.91 -19.43 1.09
C ILE A 286 -4.60 -20.67 1.65
N HIS A 287 -4.29 -21.81 1.05
CA HIS A 287 -4.90 -23.08 1.37
C HIS A 287 -3.88 -24.08 1.90
N THR A 288 -4.29 -24.97 2.80
CA THR A 288 -3.61 -26.27 2.92
C THR A 288 -3.79 -27.06 1.62
N ILE A 289 -2.87 -27.97 1.33
CA ILE A 289 -2.93 -28.83 0.16
C ILE A 289 -3.26 -30.27 0.53
N ASN A 290 -4.11 -30.90 -0.29
CA ASN A 290 -4.38 -32.33 -0.16
C ASN A 290 -3.27 -33.17 -0.83
N LYS A 291 -3.44 -34.50 -0.82
CA LYS A 291 -2.49 -35.45 -1.44
C LYS A 291 -2.29 -35.25 -2.95
N ASP A 292 -3.25 -34.62 -3.64
CA ASP A 292 -3.20 -34.32 -5.07
C ASP A 292 -2.65 -32.91 -5.36
N ASN A 293 -2.08 -32.23 -4.35
CA ASN A 293 -1.62 -30.85 -4.41
C ASN A 293 -2.72 -29.85 -4.81
N LYS A 294 -3.97 -30.09 -4.39
CA LYS A 294 -5.13 -29.22 -4.64
C LYS A 294 -5.56 -28.49 -3.37
N PRO A 295 -6.22 -27.31 -3.48
CA PRO A 295 -6.76 -26.58 -2.33
C PRO A 295 -7.67 -27.47 -1.45
N GLU A 296 -7.38 -27.53 -0.15
CA GLU A 296 -8.15 -28.33 0.82
C GLU A 296 -8.87 -27.50 1.89
N SER A 297 -8.18 -26.64 2.62
CA SER A 297 -8.80 -25.78 3.64
C SER A 297 -8.18 -24.38 3.62
N ILE A 298 -8.98 -23.35 3.88
CA ILE A 298 -8.48 -21.98 3.87
C ILE A 298 -7.81 -21.66 5.21
N VAL A 299 -6.53 -21.29 5.17
CA VAL A 299 -5.79 -20.81 6.34
C VAL A 299 -5.71 -19.29 6.40
N PHE A 300 -5.78 -18.63 5.23
CA PHE A 300 -5.74 -17.18 5.15
C PHE A 300 -6.52 -16.71 3.91
N SER A 301 -7.19 -15.56 4.04
CA SER A 301 -7.92 -14.94 2.94
C SER A 301 -7.93 -13.42 3.11
N HIS A 302 -7.52 -12.71 2.06
CA HIS A 302 -7.41 -11.25 2.03
C HIS A 302 -8.00 -10.71 0.72
N SER A 303 -8.95 -9.79 0.82
CA SER A 303 -9.49 -9.06 -0.33
C SER A 303 -8.61 -7.88 -0.68
N VAL A 304 -8.33 -7.70 -1.96
CA VAL A 304 -7.53 -6.57 -2.48
C VAL A 304 -8.37 -5.73 -3.43
N VAL A 305 -8.34 -4.41 -3.25
CA VAL A 305 -8.99 -3.48 -4.17
C VAL A 305 -7.97 -3.03 -5.22
N MET A 306 -8.27 -3.29 -6.48
CA MET A 306 -7.42 -2.96 -7.63
C MET A 306 -8.00 -1.73 -8.33
N THR A 307 -7.33 -0.59 -8.26
CA THR A 307 -7.74 0.59 -9.03
C THR A 307 -7.09 0.54 -10.40
N PHE A 308 -7.88 0.62 -11.47
CA PHE A 308 -7.35 0.68 -12.83
C PHE A 308 -7.12 2.15 -13.21
N PHE A 309 -5.99 2.72 -12.78
CA PHE A 309 -5.49 4.01 -13.28
C PHE A 309 -4.41 3.77 -14.35
N GLU A 310 -4.23 4.73 -15.25
CA GLU A 310 -3.33 4.67 -16.43
C GLU A 310 -1.81 4.55 -16.12
N LYS A 311 -1.39 3.96 -15.00
CA LYS A 311 0.02 3.84 -14.62
C LYS A 311 0.46 2.39 -14.40
N GLN A 312 1.58 2.04 -15.03
CA GLN A 312 2.29 0.77 -14.85
C GLN A 312 2.76 0.58 -13.40
N GLY A 313 2.83 -0.68 -12.97
CA GLY A 313 3.41 -1.07 -11.67
C GLY A 313 2.67 -0.55 -10.44
N GLN A 314 1.33 -0.53 -10.46
CA GLN A 314 0.56 -0.07 -9.31
C GLN A 314 0.68 -1.07 -8.15
N GLU A 315 1.28 -0.60 -7.06
CA GLU A 315 1.31 -1.31 -5.80
C GLU A 315 -0.07 -1.30 -5.15
N ILE A 316 -0.61 -2.49 -4.84
CA ILE A 316 -1.91 -2.64 -4.16
C ILE A 316 -1.70 -2.83 -2.66
N GLU A 317 -2.82 -2.80 -1.92
CA GLU A 317 -2.90 -3.07 -0.49
C GLU A 317 -2.14 -4.36 -0.10
N GLU A 318 -1.26 -4.22 0.88
CA GLU A 318 -0.61 -5.34 1.56
C GLU A 318 -1.46 -5.78 2.75
N SER A 319 -1.56 -7.10 2.93
CA SER A 319 -2.30 -7.71 4.01
C SER A 319 -1.80 -7.33 5.41
N ASP A 320 -2.65 -7.57 6.41
CA ASP A 320 -2.17 -7.61 7.79
C ASP A 320 -1.26 -8.83 8.00
N PRO A 321 -0.30 -8.75 8.95
CA PRO A 321 0.54 -9.88 9.31
C PRO A 321 -0.27 -11.09 9.80
N PHE A 322 0.04 -12.26 9.28
CA PHE A 322 -0.52 -13.54 9.72
C PHE A 322 0.59 -14.56 9.99
N TYR A 323 0.26 -15.68 10.63
CA TYR A 323 1.20 -16.77 10.89
C TYR A 323 0.87 -17.96 9.99
N LEU A 324 1.91 -18.62 9.50
CA LEU A 324 1.82 -19.97 8.93
C LEU A 324 2.71 -20.90 9.73
N GLU A 325 2.20 -22.09 10.02
CA GLU A 325 2.97 -23.17 10.64
C GLU A 325 3.85 -23.87 9.59
N THR A 326 4.81 -24.68 10.04
CA THR A 326 5.60 -25.53 9.15
C THR A 326 4.70 -26.41 8.29
N GLY A 327 4.92 -26.43 6.98
CA GLY A 327 4.07 -27.17 6.06
C GLY A 327 4.11 -26.64 4.64
N GLU A 328 3.18 -27.14 3.82
CA GLU A 328 2.99 -26.71 2.44
C GLU A 328 1.62 -26.09 2.25
N TYR A 329 1.60 -25.01 1.47
CA TYR A 329 0.39 -24.24 1.21
C TYR A 329 0.31 -23.84 -0.25
N LEU A 330 -0.89 -23.57 -0.72
CA LEU A 330 -1.14 -23.06 -2.06
C LEU A 330 -1.78 -21.68 -2.00
N ILE A 331 -1.12 -20.69 -2.58
CA ILE A 331 -1.64 -19.33 -2.74
C ILE A 331 -2.36 -19.24 -4.08
N VAL A 332 -3.66 -18.97 -4.02
CA VAL A 332 -4.54 -18.77 -5.18
C VAL A 332 -4.99 -17.32 -5.19
N PHE A 333 -4.59 -16.58 -6.22
CA PHE A 333 -5.12 -15.26 -6.49
C PHE A 333 -6.34 -15.38 -7.40
N ASN A 334 -7.46 -14.75 -7.02
CA ASN A 334 -8.71 -14.78 -7.75
C ASN A 334 -9.11 -13.35 -8.12
N ASN A 335 -9.12 -12.99 -9.41
CA ASN A 335 -9.68 -11.72 -9.86
C ASN A 335 -11.20 -11.83 -10.03
N LEU A 336 -11.96 -11.06 -9.27
CA LEU A 336 -13.42 -11.07 -9.32
C LEU A 336 -14.02 -10.12 -10.37
N PHE A 337 -13.18 -9.40 -11.12
CA PHE A 337 -13.61 -8.41 -12.10
C PHE A 337 -13.60 -8.92 -13.56
N ASP A 338 -13.03 -10.10 -13.85
CA ASP A 338 -12.95 -10.88 -15.12
C ASP A 338 -13.08 -10.15 -16.49
N THR A 339 -12.78 -8.86 -16.59
CA THR A 339 -12.91 -8.10 -17.85
C THR A 339 -11.56 -7.80 -18.49
N CYS A 340 -10.46 -7.76 -17.72
CA CYS A 340 -9.14 -7.38 -18.20
C CYS A 340 -8.07 -8.49 -18.08
N VAL A 341 -7.14 -8.50 -19.03
CA VAL A 341 -5.84 -9.21 -18.96
C VAL A 341 -4.86 -8.26 -18.28
N PHE A 342 -4.02 -8.75 -17.37
CA PHE A 342 -2.96 -7.94 -16.74
C PHE A 342 -1.87 -8.85 -16.18
N ASP A 343 -0.68 -8.30 -16.00
CA ASP A 343 0.37 -9.00 -15.27
C ASP A 343 0.25 -8.69 -13.78
N TYR A 344 0.59 -9.65 -12.94
CA TYR A 344 0.62 -9.48 -11.50
C TYR A 344 1.82 -10.18 -10.89
N GLU A 345 2.24 -9.69 -9.73
CA GLU A 345 3.29 -10.29 -8.91
C GLU A 345 2.80 -10.34 -7.47
N LEU A 346 3.05 -11.47 -6.80
CA LEU A 346 2.85 -11.57 -5.36
C LEU A 346 4.19 -11.34 -4.66
N ILE A 347 4.15 -10.44 -3.68
CA ILE A 347 5.29 -10.17 -2.80
C ILE A 347 4.96 -10.72 -1.42
N LEU A 348 5.79 -11.66 -0.96
CA LEU A 348 5.74 -12.21 0.37
C LEU A 348 6.78 -11.50 1.23
N ARG A 349 6.40 -11.03 2.42
CA ARG A 349 7.34 -10.40 3.36
C ARG A 349 7.28 -11.04 4.72
N SER A 350 8.42 -11.14 5.41
CA SER A 350 8.50 -11.70 6.77
C SER A 350 9.69 -11.15 7.55
N PRO A 351 9.60 -10.99 8.89
CA PRO A 351 10.79 -10.74 9.72
C PRO A 351 11.74 -11.93 9.75
N THR A 352 11.28 -13.12 9.37
CA THR A 352 12.11 -14.33 9.25
C THR A 352 12.87 -14.29 7.90
N PRO A 353 14.13 -14.75 7.83
CA PRO A 353 14.87 -14.82 6.58
C PRO A 353 14.18 -15.66 5.49
N MET A 354 14.30 -15.24 4.22
CA MET A 354 13.53 -15.85 3.11
C MET A 354 13.98 -17.27 2.75
N ASN A 355 15.12 -17.75 3.25
CA ASN A 355 15.54 -19.15 3.10
C ASN A 355 14.60 -20.15 3.83
N ASN A 356 13.72 -19.67 4.71
CA ASN A 356 12.66 -20.44 5.36
C ASN A 356 11.42 -20.66 4.49
N ILE A 357 11.33 -19.98 3.35
CA ILE A 357 10.27 -20.15 2.36
C ILE A 357 10.90 -20.64 1.05
N SER A 358 10.39 -21.73 0.51
CA SER A 358 10.59 -22.06 -0.91
C SER A 358 9.27 -21.99 -1.64
N TYR A 359 9.28 -21.61 -2.91
CA TYR A 359 8.07 -21.54 -3.73
C TYR A 359 8.28 -22.14 -5.10
N GLU A 360 7.19 -22.66 -5.67
CA GLU A 360 7.11 -23.11 -7.05
C GLU A 360 5.75 -22.73 -7.65
N TYR A 361 5.69 -22.64 -8.97
CA TYR A 361 4.43 -22.44 -9.67
C TYR A 361 3.77 -23.78 -9.95
N GLN A 362 2.48 -23.87 -9.67
CA GLN A 362 1.65 -25.00 -10.03
C GLN A 362 0.58 -24.54 -11.02
N THR A 363 0.46 -25.28 -12.12
CA THR A 363 -0.51 -24.99 -13.18
C THR A 363 -1.74 -25.86 -13.01
N PHE A 364 -2.91 -25.28 -13.24
CA PHE A 364 -4.22 -25.92 -13.20
C PHE A 364 -4.94 -25.67 -14.51
N GLU A 365 -5.69 -26.66 -14.97
CA GLU A 365 -6.53 -26.51 -16.17
C GLU A 365 -7.92 -26.00 -15.79
N ASN A 366 -8.53 -25.22 -16.69
CA ASN A 366 -9.93 -24.81 -16.61
C ASN A 366 -10.33 -24.15 -15.28
N ASP A 367 -9.47 -23.29 -14.73
CA ASP A 367 -9.69 -22.55 -13.47
C ASP A 367 -9.93 -23.45 -12.24
N GLU A 368 -9.41 -24.69 -12.24
CA GLU A 368 -9.65 -25.66 -11.16
C GLU A 368 -9.23 -25.14 -9.76
N ALA A 369 -8.11 -24.41 -9.65
CA ALA A 369 -7.65 -23.93 -8.35
C ALA A 369 -8.57 -22.82 -7.83
N SER A 370 -9.00 -21.90 -8.69
CA SER A 370 -10.00 -20.87 -8.37
C SER A 370 -11.34 -21.49 -7.97
N ASP A 371 -11.87 -22.43 -8.77
CA ASP A 371 -13.14 -23.11 -8.50
C ASP A 371 -13.12 -23.81 -7.13
N ARG A 372 -12.05 -24.56 -6.83
CA ARG A 372 -11.87 -25.20 -5.52
C ARG A 372 -11.69 -24.19 -4.39
N SER A 373 -10.93 -23.12 -4.65
CA SER A 373 -10.72 -22.05 -3.69
C SER A 373 -12.05 -21.42 -3.26
N PHE A 374 -12.95 -21.11 -4.21
CA PHE A 374 -14.28 -20.60 -3.90
C PHE A 374 -15.18 -21.61 -3.20
N GLN A 375 -15.11 -22.89 -3.58
CA GLN A 375 -15.85 -23.94 -2.87
C GLN A 375 -15.44 -24.03 -1.40
N ARG A 376 -14.15 -23.86 -1.09
CA ARG A 376 -13.67 -23.82 0.30
C ARG A 376 -14.08 -22.56 1.04
N MET A 377 -14.06 -21.39 0.41
CA MET A 377 -14.62 -20.16 1.02
C MET A 377 -16.07 -20.36 1.45
N VAL A 378 -16.85 -21.02 0.60
CA VAL A 378 -18.25 -21.33 0.89
C VAL A 378 -18.40 -22.34 2.00
N THR A 379 -17.62 -23.42 1.97
CA THR A 379 -17.74 -24.51 2.94
C THR A 379 -17.27 -24.07 4.33
N ASP A 380 -16.19 -23.30 4.40
CA ASP A 380 -15.51 -22.99 5.66
C ASP A 380 -16.08 -21.73 6.35
N GLY A 381 -16.80 -20.86 5.62
CA GLY A 381 -17.18 -19.55 6.17
C GLY A 381 -18.41 -18.85 5.60
N ALA A 382 -19.10 -19.40 4.59
CA ALA A 382 -20.34 -18.78 4.10
C ALA A 382 -21.52 -19.03 5.05
N ARG A 383 -22.53 -18.17 4.95
CA ARG A 383 -23.82 -18.36 5.61
C ARG A 383 -24.51 -19.64 5.10
N PRO A 384 -25.41 -20.25 5.90
CA PRO A 384 -26.19 -21.40 5.45
C PRO A 384 -26.86 -21.14 4.09
N PRO A 385 -26.84 -22.12 3.17
CA PRO A 385 -27.44 -21.96 1.85
C PRO A 385 -28.95 -21.82 1.95
N ILE A 386 -29.50 -20.92 1.14
CA ILE A 386 -30.94 -20.80 0.91
C ILE A 386 -31.25 -21.52 -0.40
N GLU A 387 -32.09 -22.55 -0.33
CA GLU A 387 -32.59 -23.20 -1.53
C GLU A 387 -33.67 -22.34 -2.18
N LEU A 388 -33.41 -21.88 -3.41
CA LEU A 388 -34.34 -21.03 -4.17
C LEU A 388 -35.33 -21.86 -4.99
N ARG A 389 -34.88 -23.03 -5.43
CA ARG A 389 -35.65 -24.11 -6.07
C ARG A 389 -34.83 -25.38 -5.96
N ASN A 390 -35.45 -26.53 -6.22
CA ASN A 390 -34.79 -27.83 -6.17
C ASN A 390 -33.41 -27.82 -6.87
N GLY A 391 -32.35 -27.98 -6.08
CA GLY A 391 -30.97 -28.05 -6.54
C GLY A 391 -30.30 -26.72 -6.89
N LEU A 392 -30.93 -25.57 -6.64
CA LEU A 392 -30.34 -24.23 -6.82
C LEU A 392 -30.28 -23.50 -5.49
N PHE A 393 -29.07 -23.20 -5.04
CA PHE A 393 -28.82 -22.58 -3.76
C PHE A 393 -28.17 -21.20 -3.94
N LEU A 394 -28.50 -20.29 -3.03
CA LEU A 394 -27.86 -18.99 -2.87
C LEU A 394 -27.15 -18.94 -1.51
N GLN A 395 -25.93 -18.44 -1.51
CA GLN A 395 -25.13 -18.22 -0.30
C GLN A 395 -24.47 -16.86 -0.29
N GLU A 396 -24.27 -16.37 0.93
CA GLU A 396 -23.54 -15.15 1.23
C GLU A 396 -22.23 -15.51 1.92
N TYR A 397 -21.13 -14.94 1.43
CA TYR A 397 -19.86 -14.95 2.14
C TYR A 397 -19.45 -13.52 2.48
N SER A 398 -19.25 -13.21 3.75
CA SER A 398 -18.86 -11.87 4.22
C SER A 398 -17.58 -11.95 5.04
N LYS A 399 -16.56 -11.17 4.68
CA LYS A 399 -15.33 -11.04 5.47
C LYS A 399 -14.77 -9.63 5.34
N GLY A 400 -14.61 -8.94 6.48
CA GLY A 400 -14.22 -7.52 6.49
C GLY A 400 -15.15 -6.68 5.62
N ASN A 401 -14.56 -5.93 4.71
CA ASN A 401 -15.27 -5.03 3.79
C ASN A 401 -15.91 -5.72 2.57
N LEU A 402 -15.77 -7.04 2.43
CA LEU A 402 -16.23 -7.79 1.26
C LEU A 402 -17.49 -8.61 1.57
N LEU A 403 -18.47 -8.56 0.65
CA LEU A 403 -19.62 -9.45 0.59
C LEU A 403 -19.72 -10.08 -0.81
N LEU A 404 -19.74 -11.41 -0.87
CA LEU A 404 -19.95 -12.21 -2.08
C LEU A 404 -21.33 -12.85 -2.06
N LEU A 405 -22.02 -12.80 -3.21
CA LEU A 405 -23.24 -13.54 -3.47
C LEU A 405 -22.94 -14.67 -4.44
N ILE A 406 -23.27 -15.89 -4.01
CA ILE A 406 -22.79 -17.11 -4.64
C ILE A 406 -23.99 -18.00 -4.96
N ALA A 407 -24.15 -18.37 -6.22
CA ALA A 407 -25.09 -19.40 -6.66
C ALA A 407 -24.39 -20.77 -6.75
N ARG A 408 -25.10 -21.81 -6.34
CA ARG A 408 -24.71 -23.21 -6.59
C ARG A 408 -25.82 -23.92 -7.32
N ASN A 409 -25.52 -24.46 -8.50
CA ASN A 409 -26.43 -25.27 -9.27
C ASN A 409 -26.00 -26.74 -9.18
N GLN A 410 -26.76 -27.56 -8.47
CA GLN A 410 -26.55 -29.01 -8.35
C GLN A 410 -27.38 -29.82 -9.33
N THR A 411 -28.17 -29.16 -10.18
CA THR A 411 -28.95 -29.83 -11.24
C THR A 411 -28.08 -30.16 -12.45
N GLU A 412 -28.58 -31.01 -13.34
CA GLU A 412 -27.91 -31.39 -14.58
C GLU A 412 -28.04 -30.35 -15.71
N LYS A 413 -28.91 -29.34 -15.54
CA LYS A 413 -29.20 -28.32 -16.56
C LYS A 413 -28.73 -26.95 -16.12
N SER A 414 -28.38 -26.09 -17.08
CA SER A 414 -28.09 -24.69 -16.77
C SER A 414 -29.35 -24.00 -16.27
N ILE A 415 -29.21 -23.07 -15.33
CA ILE A 415 -30.32 -22.28 -14.80
C ILE A 415 -30.02 -20.80 -15.03
N ASN A 416 -30.98 -20.05 -15.54
CA ASN A 416 -30.84 -18.61 -15.70
C ASN A 416 -31.37 -17.91 -14.43
N MET A 417 -30.54 -17.08 -13.81
CA MET A 417 -30.88 -16.34 -12.60
C MET A 417 -30.65 -14.85 -12.79
N SER A 418 -31.60 -14.01 -12.38
CA SER A 418 -31.40 -12.58 -12.24
C SER A 418 -31.50 -12.19 -10.76
N LEU A 419 -30.64 -11.28 -10.32
CA LEU A 419 -30.60 -10.81 -8.94
C LEU A 419 -30.61 -9.28 -8.89
N ILE A 420 -31.47 -8.72 -8.05
CA ILE A 420 -31.39 -7.32 -7.60
C ILE A 420 -31.04 -7.34 -6.13
N ALA A 421 -29.99 -6.62 -5.75
CA ALA A 421 -29.45 -6.58 -4.40
C ALA A 421 -29.71 -5.20 -3.75
N LYS A 422 -29.96 -5.18 -2.45
CA LYS A 422 -30.15 -3.99 -1.63
C LYS A 422 -29.31 -4.15 -0.36
N PRO A 423 -28.03 -3.72 -0.40
CA PRO A 423 -27.15 -3.82 0.76
C PRO A 423 -27.66 -2.94 1.90
N ASP A 424 -27.48 -3.38 3.14
CA ASP A 424 -27.74 -2.57 4.35
C ASP A 424 -26.63 -1.54 4.63
N PHE A 425 -25.58 -1.55 3.81
CA PHE A 425 -24.43 -0.65 3.86
C PHE A 425 -24.27 0.16 2.57
N LYS A 426 -23.45 1.22 2.65
CA LYS A 426 -23.05 1.98 1.46
C LYS A 426 -21.99 1.20 0.67
N ALA A 427 -22.44 0.45 -0.34
CA ALA A 427 -21.56 -0.25 -1.27
C ALA A 427 -20.92 0.72 -2.27
N ILE A 428 -19.64 0.51 -2.57
CA ILE A 428 -18.84 1.33 -3.49
C ILE A 428 -18.58 0.60 -4.80
N ILE A 429 -18.39 -0.72 -4.72
CA ILE A 429 -18.17 -1.57 -5.88
C ILE A 429 -19.27 -2.61 -5.90
N THR A 430 -19.94 -2.76 -7.05
CA THR A 430 -20.87 -3.84 -7.30
C THR A 430 -20.63 -4.48 -8.66
N ILE A 431 -19.93 -5.61 -8.66
CA ILE A 431 -19.63 -6.35 -9.88
C ILE A 431 -20.72 -7.40 -10.06
N GLY A 432 -21.30 -7.49 -11.25
CA GLY A 432 -22.32 -8.50 -11.56
C GLY A 432 -23.70 -8.24 -10.94
N LEU A 433 -23.93 -7.13 -10.24
CA LEU A 433 -25.21 -6.89 -9.55
C LEU A 433 -25.96 -5.66 -10.06
N LYS A 434 -27.28 -5.71 -9.99
CA LYS A 434 -28.15 -4.53 -10.03
C LYS A 434 -28.47 -4.12 -8.60
N ILE A 435 -28.20 -2.87 -8.21
CA ILE A 435 -28.55 -2.34 -6.88
C ILE A 435 -29.85 -1.53 -6.94
N ASP A 436 -30.74 -1.73 -5.98
CA ASP A 436 -32.00 -0.99 -5.83
C ASP A 436 -31.82 0.56 -5.80
N ASN A 437 -30.75 1.06 -5.19
CA ASN A 437 -30.46 2.51 -5.14
C ASN A 437 -30.24 3.15 -6.52
N CYS A 438 -29.84 2.38 -7.54
CA CYS A 438 -29.74 2.85 -8.92
C CYS A 438 -31.13 2.92 -9.60
N LEU A 439 -32.09 2.09 -9.19
CA LEU A 439 -33.46 2.08 -9.72
C LEU A 439 -34.27 3.32 -9.29
N ALA A 440 -33.86 4.01 -8.21
CA ALA A 440 -34.50 5.24 -7.75
C ALA A 440 -34.15 6.48 -8.60
N LYS A 441 -33.00 6.49 -9.29
CA LYS A 441 -32.54 7.65 -10.08
C LYS A 441 -32.91 7.58 -11.56
N ASP A 442 -33.21 6.39 -12.08
CA ASP A 442 -33.54 6.20 -13.48
C ASP A 442 -34.87 5.45 -13.59
N LYS A 443 -35.95 6.15 -13.95
CA LYS A 443 -37.33 5.61 -14.00
C LYS A 443 -37.55 4.62 -15.15
N THR A 444 -36.51 4.24 -15.88
CA THR A 444 -36.59 3.20 -16.91
C THR A 444 -36.19 1.86 -16.32
N LEU A 445 -37.12 0.90 -16.35
CA LEU A 445 -36.92 -0.46 -15.86
C LEU A 445 -35.86 -1.16 -16.73
N MET A 446 -34.57 -1.05 -16.39
CA MET A 446 -33.52 -1.70 -17.17
C MET A 446 -33.78 -3.21 -17.27
N PRO A 447 -33.71 -3.82 -18.46
CA PRO A 447 -34.07 -5.23 -18.69
C PRO A 447 -33.28 -6.16 -17.78
N ALA A 448 -33.94 -7.13 -17.14
CA ALA A 448 -33.32 -8.05 -16.18
C ALA A 448 -32.08 -8.74 -16.79
N LYS A 449 -30.91 -8.57 -16.14
CA LYS A 449 -29.67 -9.25 -16.56
C LYS A 449 -29.70 -10.65 -15.95
N TYR A 450 -29.72 -11.67 -16.80
CA TYR A 450 -29.70 -13.07 -16.36
C TYR A 450 -28.28 -13.63 -16.45
N PHE A 451 -27.87 -14.29 -15.38
CA PHE A 451 -26.66 -15.10 -15.25
C PHE A 451 -27.00 -16.55 -15.57
N LYS A 452 -26.24 -17.16 -16.48
CA LYS A 452 -26.37 -18.58 -16.79
C LYS A 452 -25.52 -19.41 -15.84
N ILE A 453 -26.14 -20.01 -14.84
CA ILE A 453 -25.48 -20.83 -13.82
C ILE A 453 -25.36 -22.26 -14.35
N ARG A 454 -24.12 -22.68 -14.65
CA ARG A 454 -23.84 -24.01 -15.22
C ARG A 454 -24.06 -25.14 -14.19
N PRO A 455 -24.39 -26.36 -14.64
CA PRO A 455 -24.48 -27.55 -13.79
C PRO A 455 -23.22 -27.77 -12.95
N GLN A 456 -23.41 -28.23 -11.72
CA GLN A 456 -22.36 -28.69 -10.78
C GLN A 456 -21.25 -27.66 -10.52
N ARG A 457 -21.53 -26.37 -10.73
CA ARG A 457 -20.57 -25.28 -10.50
C ARG A 457 -21.06 -24.28 -9.49
N LEU A 458 -20.09 -23.66 -8.83
CA LEU A 458 -20.25 -22.46 -8.03
C LEU A 458 -20.12 -21.25 -8.96
N TYR A 459 -20.99 -20.26 -8.79
CA TYR A 459 -20.95 -19.06 -9.61
C TYR A 459 -21.07 -17.82 -8.73
N ILE A 460 -20.12 -16.90 -8.85
CA ILE A 460 -20.18 -15.61 -8.16
C ILE A 460 -21.16 -14.73 -8.92
N LEU A 461 -22.36 -14.56 -8.37
CA LEU A 461 -23.39 -13.70 -8.92
C LEU A 461 -23.01 -12.23 -8.75
N GLY A 462 -22.33 -11.93 -7.65
CA GLY A 462 -22.15 -10.56 -7.22
C GLY A 462 -21.06 -10.35 -6.21
N VAL A 463 -20.37 -9.23 -6.34
CA VAL A 463 -19.34 -8.78 -5.41
C VAL A 463 -19.71 -7.40 -4.92
N MET A 464 -19.79 -7.21 -3.61
CA MET A 464 -20.02 -5.91 -2.98
C MET A 464 -18.84 -5.59 -2.05
N TRP A 465 -18.39 -4.33 -2.08
CA TRP A 465 -17.34 -3.85 -1.18
C TRP A 465 -17.66 -2.45 -0.61
N SER A 466 -17.30 -2.20 0.65
CA SER A 466 -17.50 -0.91 1.33
C SER A 466 -16.19 -0.32 1.85
N SER A 467 -16.01 1.01 1.75
CA SER A 467 -14.84 1.70 2.35
C SER A 467 -15.04 2.04 3.83
N SER A 468 -16.24 1.84 4.37
CA SER A 468 -16.61 2.24 5.73
C SER A 468 -17.15 1.05 6.49
N MET A 469 -16.32 0.42 7.32
CA MET A 469 -16.81 -0.28 8.50
C MET A 469 -16.64 0.66 9.68
N SER A 470 -17.71 0.90 10.44
CA SER A 470 -17.56 1.55 11.74
C SER A 470 -16.65 0.67 12.59
N LEU A 471 -15.62 1.26 13.20
CA LEU A 471 -14.76 0.60 14.19
C LEU A 471 -15.56 -0.01 15.37
N GLU A 472 -16.84 0.33 15.49
CA GLU A 472 -17.71 -0.04 16.60
C GLU A 472 -18.44 -1.39 16.43
N ASN A 473 -18.40 -2.05 15.26
CA ASN A 473 -19.01 -3.37 15.12
C ASN A 473 -18.31 -4.22 14.05
N GLU A 474 -17.79 -5.38 14.46
CA GLU A 474 -17.47 -6.53 13.59
C GLU A 474 -18.74 -7.16 12.98
N SER A 475 -19.77 -6.36 12.68
CA SER A 475 -21.00 -6.86 12.08
C SER A 475 -20.71 -7.32 10.66
N ARG A 476 -20.93 -8.61 10.39
CA ARG A 476 -20.85 -9.21 9.06
C ARG A 476 -21.78 -8.45 8.09
N LEU A 477 -21.22 -7.90 7.02
CA LEU A 477 -21.99 -7.24 5.95
C LEU A 477 -23.14 -8.13 5.48
N SER A 478 -24.30 -7.52 5.20
CA SER A 478 -25.49 -8.23 4.77
C SER A 478 -26.19 -7.53 3.60
N CYS A 479 -27.09 -8.23 2.94
CA CYS A 479 -27.81 -7.67 1.79
C CYS A 479 -29.16 -8.35 1.64
N LEU A 480 -30.20 -7.54 1.37
CA LEU A 480 -31.49 -8.04 0.93
C LEU A 480 -31.47 -8.23 -0.59
N TYR A 481 -32.15 -9.24 -1.12
CA TYR A 481 -32.19 -9.46 -2.56
C TYR A 481 -33.54 -9.96 -3.06
N CYS A 482 -33.84 -9.58 -4.29
CA CYS A 482 -34.92 -10.13 -5.10
C CYS A 482 -34.31 -11.02 -6.18
N VAL A 483 -34.70 -12.30 -6.19
CA VAL A 483 -34.23 -13.29 -7.18
C VAL A 483 -35.34 -13.54 -8.20
N ARG A 484 -34.98 -13.62 -9.48
CA ARG A 484 -35.84 -14.17 -10.54
C ARG A 484 -35.12 -15.35 -11.18
N VAL A 485 -35.81 -16.46 -11.35
CA VAL A 485 -35.24 -17.66 -11.97
C VAL A 485 -36.07 -18.03 -13.19
N SER A 486 -35.41 -18.24 -14.32
CA SER A 486 -36.04 -18.75 -15.54
C SER A 486 -35.41 -20.08 -15.95
N CYS A 487 -36.25 -20.97 -16.49
CA CYS A 487 -35.82 -22.26 -17.03
C CYS A 487 -35.13 -22.11 -18.39
#